data_AF-A0A8S4SDI6-F1
#
_entry.id   AF-A0A8S4SDI6-F1
#
_cell.length_a   1.000
_cell.length_b   1.000
_cell.length_c   1.000
_cell.angle_alpha   90.00
_cell.angle_beta   90.00
_cell.angle_gamma   90.00
#
_symmetry.space_group_name_H-M   'P 1'
#
loop_
_entity.id
_entity.type
_entity.pdbx_description
1 polymer ?
#
loop_
_entity_poly.entity_id
_entity_poly.type
_entity_poly.pdbx_seq_one_letter_code
_entity_poly.pdbx_strand_id
1 'polypeptide(L)'
;MVRVYGIIEKFDMLFHRSGPNAGQPRGFAFVTYKLKQDAINAMNSLNGQLLGSKRICVKFAKNTSDDQDKPKPELGIAALSGVKPELKLSKKTAIQSIEAKLKMMENMKAGDDFVINKLAANETPIIAQYQTKHHQVQNKTISSFKRRHPYHKKR
;
A
#
# COMPACT_ATOMS: atom_id res chain seq x y z
N MET A 1 17.67 -29.11 5.80
CA MET A 1 18.24 -27.80 6.17
C MET A 1 17.99 -27.44 7.63
N VAL A 2 16.75 -27.34 8.10
CA VAL A 2 16.47 -26.92 9.50
C VAL A 2 16.71 -28.00 10.56
N ARG A 3 16.56 -29.28 10.21
CA ARG A 3 16.73 -30.42 11.16
C ARG A 3 18.15 -30.57 11.73
N VAL A 4 19.16 -29.94 11.14
CA VAL A 4 20.56 -30.07 11.59
C VAL A 4 20.84 -29.24 12.85
N TYR A 5 19.97 -28.29 13.20
CA TYR A 5 20.17 -27.38 14.33
C TYR A 5 19.48 -27.86 15.62
N GLY A 6 18.62 -28.87 15.55
CA GLY A 6 17.88 -29.33 16.72
C GLY A 6 16.68 -30.21 16.39
N ILE A 7 16.03 -30.69 17.47
CA ILE A 7 14.81 -31.49 17.36
C ILE A 7 13.62 -30.57 17.08
N ILE A 8 12.93 -30.83 15.98
CA ILE A 8 11.74 -30.09 15.56
C ILE A 8 10.51 -30.78 16.13
N GLU A 9 9.71 -30.03 16.89
CA GLU A 9 8.40 -30.47 17.39
C GLU A 9 7.32 -30.29 16.33
N LYS A 10 7.37 -29.17 15.60
CA LYS A 10 6.38 -28.83 14.59
C LYS A 10 7.01 -28.11 13.40
N PHE A 11 6.54 -28.44 12.21
CA PHE A 11 6.93 -27.78 10.98
C PHE A 11 5.67 -27.46 10.17
N ASP A 12 5.35 -26.17 10.04
CA ASP A 12 4.17 -25.71 9.32
C ASP A 12 4.58 -24.91 8.09
N MET A 13 4.33 -25.46 6.90
CA MET A 13 4.47 -24.72 5.65
C MET A 13 3.12 -24.11 5.27
N LEU A 14 3.09 -22.80 4.98
CA LEU A 14 1.83 -22.12 4.69
C LEU A 14 1.55 -22.07 3.19
N PHE A 15 0.31 -22.37 2.84
CA PHE A 15 -0.20 -22.34 1.47
C PHE A 15 -1.37 -21.36 1.34
N HIS A 16 -1.64 -20.90 0.12
CA HIS A 16 -2.88 -20.20 -0.17
C HIS A 16 -4.05 -21.19 -0.09
N ARG A 17 -5.07 -20.87 0.73
CA ARG A 17 -6.23 -21.75 0.96
C ARG A 17 -7.30 -21.63 -0.14
N SER A 18 -7.33 -20.51 -0.85
CA SER A 18 -8.32 -20.20 -1.89
C SER A 18 -7.76 -19.18 -2.88
N GLY A 19 -8.49 -18.97 -3.99
CA GLY A 19 -8.15 -18.04 -5.06
C GLY A 19 -7.23 -18.62 -6.13
N PRO A 20 -6.74 -17.81 -7.08
CA PRO A 20 -5.94 -18.27 -8.23
C PRO A 20 -4.65 -19.01 -7.85
N ASN A 21 -4.10 -18.70 -6.66
CA ASN A 21 -2.87 -19.32 -6.17
C ASN A 21 -3.15 -20.46 -5.17
N ALA A 22 -4.39 -20.94 -5.02
CA ALA A 22 -4.74 -21.99 -4.07
C ALA A 22 -3.81 -23.21 -4.23
N GLY A 23 -3.32 -23.73 -3.10
CA GLY A 23 -2.36 -24.83 -3.07
C GLY A 23 -0.90 -24.41 -3.33
N GLN A 24 -0.62 -23.18 -3.76
CA GLN A 24 0.76 -22.69 -3.89
C GLN A 24 1.34 -22.23 -2.54
N PRO A 25 2.66 -22.43 -2.31
CA PRO A 25 3.31 -22.03 -1.07
C PRO A 25 3.36 -20.51 -0.95
N ARG A 26 3.13 -19.99 0.26
CA ARG A 26 3.17 -18.55 0.55
C ARG A 26 4.59 -17.97 0.65
N GLY A 27 5.62 -18.81 0.52
CA GLY A 27 7.01 -18.39 0.60
C GLY A 27 7.57 -18.27 2.02
N PHE A 28 6.87 -18.77 3.03
CA PHE A 28 7.37 -18.86 4.40
C PHE A 28 6.82 -20.09 5.12
N ALA A 29 7.50 -20.48 6.20
CA ALA A 29 7.15 -21.61 7.05
C ALA A 29 7.49 -21.28 8.51
N PHE A 30 6.84 -21.96 9.45
CA PHE A 30 7.16 -21.90 10.88
C PHE A 30 7.82 -23.20 11.31
N VAL A 31 8.86 -23.06 12.14
CA VAL A 31 9.59 -24.20 12.71
C VAL A 31 9.59 -24.02 14.22
N THR A 32 9.01 -24.99 14.92
CA THR A 32 9.01 -25.06 16.38
C THR A 32 10.07 -26.06 16.80
N TYR A 33 11.11 -25.59 17.46
CA TYR A 33 12.13 -26.44 18.06
C TYR A 33 11.77 -26.78 19.50
N LYS A 34 12.19 -27.96 19.96
CA LYS A 34 12.03 -28.40 21.35
C LYS A 34 12.82 -27.52 22.33
N LEU A 35 14.00 -27.07 21.91
CA LEU A 35 14.87 -26.21 22.72
C LEU A 35 14.99 -24.82 22.11
N LYS A 36 14.95 -23.79 22.97
CA LYS A 36 15.15 -22.40 22.56
C LYS A 36 16.54 -22.15 21.97
N GLN A 37 17.57 -22.83 22.49
CA GLN A 37 18.95 -22.66 22.02
C GLN A 37 19.12 -23.12 20.57
N ASP A 38 18.50 -24.26 20.21
CA ASP A 38 18.47 -24.76 18.83
C ASP A 38 17.84 -23.74 17.87
N ALA A 39 16.76 -23.08 18.29
CA ALA A 39 16.10 -22.04 17.50
C ALA A 39 17.01 -20.80 17.28
N ILE A 40 17.74 -20.38 18.32
CA ILE A 40 18.70 -19.26 18.23
C ILE A 40 19.84 -19.62 17.27
N ASN A 41 20.40 -20.82 17.42
CA ASN A 41 21.47 -21.31 16.55
C ASN A 41 21.01 -21.37 15.09
N ALA A 42 19.84 -21.95 14.84
CA ALA A 42 19.23 -21.98 13.50
C ALA A 42 19.03 -20.57 12.92
N MET A 43 18.52 -19.63 13.72
CA MET A 43 18.32 -18.24 13.28
C MET A 43 19.65 -17.58 12.89
N ASN A 44 20.67 -17.71 13.73
CA ASN A 44 21.97 -17.08 13.49
C ASN A 44 22.68 -17.65 12.25
N SER A 45 22.56 -18.95 12.01
CA SER A 45 23.22 -19.60 10.86
C SER A 45 22.45 -19.47 9.55
N LEU A 46 21.11 -19.49 9.60
CA LEU A 46 20.27 -19.51 8.39
C LEU A 46 19.84 -18.12 7.92
N ASN A 47 19.79 -17.11 8.81
CA ASN A 47 19.36 -15.77 8.41
C ASN A 47 20.34 -15.14 7.42
N GLY A 48 19.85 -14.75 6.24
CA GLY A 48 20.66 -14.24 5.15
C GLY A 48 21.33 -15.30 4.28
N GLN A 49 21.11 -16.60 4.55
CA GLN A 49 21.62 -17.67 3.70
C GLN A 49 20.89 -17.68 2.34
N LEU A 50 21.61 -18.08 1.28
CA LEU A 50 21.03 -18.26 -0.04
C LEU A 50 20.35 -19.64 -0.13
N LEU A 51 19.06 -19.66 -0.44
CA LEU A 51 18.27 -20.87 -0.69
C LEU A 51 17.73 -20.82 -2.13
N GLY A 52 18.32 -21.62 -3.01
CA GLY A 52 18.05 -21.53 -4.45
C GLY A 52 18.47 -20.17 -5.00
N SER A 53 17.52 -19.41 -5.53
CA SER A 53 17.75 -18.05 -6.06
C SER A 53 17.44 -16.92 -5.07
N LYS A 54 16.97 -17.23 -3.85
CA LYS A 54 16.50 -16.21 -2.88
C LYS A 54 17.27 -16.29 -1.57
N ARG A 55 17.55 -15.13 -0.99
CA ARG A 55 18.07 -15.02 0.39
C ARG A 55 16.91 -15.25 1.37
N ILE A 56 17.09 -16.16 2.32
CA ILE A 56 16.08 -16.40 3.36
C ILE A 56 16.29 -15.47 4.54
N CYS A 57 15.19 -15.13 5.22
CA CYS A 57 15.23 -14.38 6.46
C CYS A 57 14.60 -15.23 7.56
N VAL A 58 15.26 -15.33 8.71
CA VAL A 58 14.78 -16.08 9.86
C VAL A 58 14.60 -15.10 11.02
N LYS A 59 13.42 -15.11 11.61
CA LYS A 59 13.01 -14.23 12.73
C LYS A 59 12.15 -15.02 13.69
N PHE A 60 12.09 -14.57 14.94
CA PHE A 60 11.11 -15.08 15.89
C PHE A 60 9.68 -14.81 15.40
N ALA A 61 8.82 -15.81 15.54
CA ALA A 61 7.40 -15.68 15.23
C ALA A 61 6.72 -14.74 16.23
N LYS A 62 5.76 -13.96 15.76
CA LYS A 62 4.87 -13.17 16.62
C LYS A 62 3.65 -14.00 16.96
N ASN A 63 3.27 -14.02 18.23
CA ASN A 63 2.01 -14.62 18.64
C ASN A 63 0.87 -13.71 18.17
N THR A 64 -0.03 -14.27 17.37
CA THR A 64 -1.22 -13.54 16.87
C THR A 64 -2.23 -13.19 17.97
N SER A 65 -2.03 -13.69 19.19
CA SER A 65 -2.84 -13.33 20.36
C SER A 65 -2.53 -11.92 20.89
N ASP A 66 -1.30 -11.42 20.73
CA ASP A 66 -0.84 -10.21 21.42
C ASP A 66 -1.00 -8.93 20.56
N ASP A 67 -1.39 -9.08 19.29
CA ASP A 67 -1.53 -7.96 18.34
C ASP A 67 -2.96 -7.39 18.27
N GLN A 68 -3.90 -7.85 19.11
CA GLN A 68 -5.27 -7.27 19.15
C GLN A 68 -5.35 -5.94 19.93
N ASP A 69 -4.31 -5.56 20.68
CA ASP A 69 -4.31 -4.35 21.51
C ASP A 69 -3.41 -3.21 21.00
N LYS A 70 -2.77 -3.36 19.83
CA LYS A 70 -2.00 -2.25 19.25
C LYS A 70 -2.87 -1.42 18.32
N PRO A 71 -3.20 -0.16 18.68
CA PRO A 71 -3.83 0.76 17.74
C PRO A 71 -2.90 0.91 16.53
N LYS A 72 -3.44 0.61 15.35
CA LYS A 72 -2.78 0.78 14.06
C LYS A 72 -2.24 2.23 14.01
N PRO A 73 -0.95 2.47 13.74
CA PRO A 73 -0.43 3.84 13.68
C PRO A 73 -1.19 4.57 12.57
N GLU A 74 -1.90 5.61 12.95
CA GLU A 74 -2.59 6.51 12.04
C GLU A 74 -1.51 7.17 11.17
N LEU A 75 -1.43 6.75 9.90
CA LEU A 75 -0.59 7.43 8.92
C LEU A 75 -1.22 8.81 8.74
N GLY A 76 -0.60 9.84 9.34
CA GLY A 76 -0.98 11.24 9.20
C GLY A 76 -0.75 11.73 7.78
N ILE A 77 -1.54 11.24 6.83
CA ILE A 77 -1.58 11.74 5.47
C ILE A 77 -2.45 13.00 5.53
N ALA A 78 -1.86 14.17 5.34
CA ALA A 78 -2.57 15.45 5.39
C ALA A 78 -3.81 15.50 4.47
N ALA A 79 -3.80 14.73 3.38
CA ALA A 79 -4.94 14.59 2.47
C ALA A 79 -6.18 13.92 3.10
N LEU A 80 -6.01 13.17 4.20
CA LEU A 80 -7.08 12.52 4.96
C LEU A 80 -7.52 13.34 6.20
N SER A 81 -6.81 14.43 6.56
CA SER A 81 -7.14 15.25 7.75
C SER A 81 -8.53 15.90 7.68
N GLY A 82 -9.15 15.95 6.51
CA GLY A 82 -10.53 16.39 6.31
C GLY A 82 -11.60 15.31 6.52
N VAL A 83 -11.22 14.03 6.69
CA VAL A 83 -12.15 12.91 6.86
C VAL A 83 -11.82 12.19 8.16
N LYS A 84 -12.51 12.58 9.24
CA LYS A 84 -12.42 11.89 10.53
C LYS A 84 -12.81 10.41 10.36
N PRO A 85 -12.07 9.47 10.96
CA PRO A 85 -12.41 8.05 10.90
C PRO A 85 -13.65 7.80 11.75
N GLU A 86 -14.69 7.23 11.14
CA GLU A 86 -15.80 6.44 11.71
C GLU A 86 -16.02 6.58 13.22
N LEU A 87 -16.47 7.75 13.66
CA LEU A 87 -17.32 7.84 14.84
C LEU A 87 -18.69 7.35 14.38
N LYS A 88 -19.26 6.34 15.05
CA LYS A 88 -20.68 6.00 14.89
C LYS A 88 -21.48 7.29 15.15
N LEU A 89 -21.87 7.97 14.09
CA LEU A 89 -22.61 9.23 14.17
C LEU A 89 -23.81 8.97 15.07
N SER A 90 -23.95 9.79 16.12
CA SER A 90 -25.08 9.66 17.06
C SER A 90 -26.36 9.50 16.25
N LYS A 91 -27.25 8.60 16.65
CA LYS A 91 -28.50 8.31 15.92
C LYS A 91 -29.23 9.61 15.57
N LYS A 92 -29.23 10.59 16.48
CA LYS A 92 -29.79 11.93 16.29
C LYS A 92 -29.13 12.70 15.13
N THR A 93 -27.81 12.65 15.01
CA THR A 93 -27.04 13.32 13.95
C THR A 93 -27.25 12.66 12.59
N ALA A 94 -27.35 11.32 12.56
CA ALA A 94 -27.66 10.59 11.33
C ALA A 94 -29.09 10.85 10.84
N ILE A 95 -30.06 10.90 11.77
CA ILE A 95 -31.45 11.24 11.44
C ILE A 95 -31.52 12.66 10.88
N GLN A 96 -30.86 13.63 11.55
CA GLN A 96 -30.86 15.03 11.11
C GLN A 96 -30.21 15.23 9.74
N SER A 97 -29.14 14.50 9.42
CA SER A 97 -28.51 14.59 8.10
C SER A 97 -29.38 14.00 6.99
N ILE A 98 -30.16 12.96 7.29
CA ILE A 98 -31.15 12.39 6.36
C ILE A 98 -32.31 13.38 6.13
N GLU A 99 -32.88 13.94 7.20
CA GLU A 99 -33.97 14.92 7.13
C GLU A 99 -33.58 16.16 6.32
N ALA A 100 -32.37 16.70 6.58
CA ALA A 100 -31.86 17.84 5.83
C ALA A 100 -31.72 17.52 4.33
N LYS A 101 -31.23 16.33 3.99
CA LYS A 101 -31.08 15.90 2.59
C LYS A 101 -32.43 15.73 1.89
N LEU A 102 -33.42 15.14 2.57
CA LEU A 102 -34.77 14.98 2.05
C LEU A 102 -35.43 16.34 1.80
N LYS A 103 -35.28 17.28 2.73
CA LYS A 103 -35.79 18.65 2.58
C LYS A 103 -35.14 19.38 1.39
N MET A 104 -33.85 19.18 1.17
CA MET A 104 -33.17 19.75 0.00
C MET A 104 -33.68 19.12 -1.30
N MET A 105 -34.04 17.84 -1.31
CA MET A 105 -34.60 17.15 -2.47
C MET A 105 -36.06 17.51 -2.74
N GLU A 106 -36.87 17.77 -1.70
CA GLU A 106 -38.28 18.18 -1.84
C GLU A 106 -38.42 19.52 -2.59
N ASN A 107 -37.42 20.41 -2.43
CA ASN A 107 -37.39 21.70 -3.10
C ASN A 107 -36.83 21.64 -4.54
N MET A 108 -36.40 20.46 -5.03
CA MET A 108 -35.86 20.28 -6.38
C MET A 108 -36.91 19.62 -7.29
N LYS A 109 -37.19 20.24 -8.45
CA LYS A 109 -37.96 19.57 -9.52
C LYS A 109 -37.05 18.58 -10.27
N ALA A 110 -37.63 17.50 -10.78
CA ALA A 110 -36.93 16.49 -11.58
C ALA A 110 -36.29 17.15 -12.82
N GLY A 111 -34.98 17.37 -12.78
CA GLY A 111 -34.19 18.02 -13.84
C GLY A 111 -32.93 18.72 -13.35
N ASP A 112 -32.82 19.06 -12.06
CA ASP A 112 -31.60 19.66 -11.50
C ASP A 112 -30.63 18.57 -11.02
N ASP A 113 -29.74 18.13 -11.90
CA ASP A 113 -28.66 17.19 -11.61
C ASP A 113 -27.66 17.77 -10.57
N PHE A 114 -27.23 16.93 -9.63
CA PHE A 114 -26.25 17.27 -8.59
C PHE A 114 -24.89 17.65 -9.20
N VAL A 115 -24.66 18.94 -9.46
CA VAL A 115 -23.33 19.48 -9.79
C VAL A 115 -22.60 19.87 -8.50
N ILE A 116 -21.87 18.92 -7.91
CA ILE A 116 -20.84 19.24 -6.92
C ILE A 116 -19.61 19.74 -7.69
N ASN A 117 -19.59 21.04 -8.01
CA ASN A 117 -18.42 21.94 -8.03
C ASN A 117 -18.82 23.29 -8.67
N LYS A 118 -19.44 24.19 -7.91
CA LYS A 118 -19.77 25.55 -8.39
C LYS A 118 -18.62 26.54 -8.14
N LEU A 119 -17.40 26.17 -8.54
CA LEU A 119 -16.23 27.06 -8.61
C LEU A 119 -15.38 26.76 -9.85
N ALA A 120 -15.99 26.64 -11.04
CA ALA A 120 -15.25 26.56 -12.30
C ALA A 120 -16.15 26.75 -13.53
N ALA A 121 -17.16 27.64 -13.48
CA ALA A 121 -18.05 27.82 -14.63
C ALA A 121 -17.34 28.35 -15.89
N ASN A 122 -16.11 28.85 -15.77
CA ASN A 122 -15.33 29.39 -16.89
C ASN A 122 -13.95 28.74 -17.10
N GLU A 123 -13.63 27.64 -16.41
CA GLU A 123 -12.33 26.98 -16.58
C GLU A 123 -12.48 25.63 -17.27
N THR A 124 -11.65 25.41 -18.28
CA THR A 124 -11.60 24.14 -19.00
C THR A 124 -11.16 23.03 -18.07
N PRO A 125 -11.76 21.83 -18.16
CA PRO A 125 -11.42 20.72 -17.27
C PRO A 125 -9.93 20.39 -17.38
N ILE A 126 -9.29 20.10 -16.24
CA ILE A 126 -7.84 19.82 -16.13
C ILE A 126 -7.35 18.78 -17.15
N ILE A 127 -8.20 17.78 -17.45
CA ILE A 127 -7.92 16.74 -18.44
C ILE A 127 -7.75 17.33 -19.85
N ALA A 128 -8.59 18.30 -20.22
CA ALA A 128 -8.46 19.01 -21.48
C ALA A 128 -7.20 19.88 -21.50
N GLN A 129 -6.84 20.53 -20.39
CA GLN A 129 -5.62 21.35 -20.29
C GLN A 129 -4.33 20.53 -20.51
N TYR A 130 -4.31 19.27 -20.06
CA TYR A 130 -3.17 18.38 -20.26
C TYR A 130 -3.04 17.92 -21.72
N GLN A 131 -4.15 17.66 -22.40
CA GLN A 131 -4.15 17.23 -23.81
C GLN A 131 -3.69 18.36 -24.75
N THR A 132 -4.06 19.61 -24.46
CA THR A 132 -3.67 20.78 -25.28
C THR A 132 -2.17 21.09 -25.19
N LYS A 133 -1.53 20.80 -24.05
CA LYS A 133 -0.07 21.01 -23.88
C LYS A 133 0.79 20.10 -24.76
N HIS A 134 0.25 19.01 -25.30
CA HIS A 134 1.01 18.09 -26.16
C HIS A 134 0.98 18.46 -27.66
N HIS A 135 0.28 19.53 -28.07
CA HIS A 135 0.09 19.88 -29.49
C HIS A 135 0.66 21.23 -29.95
N GLN A 136 1.46 21.95 -29.15
CA GLN A 136 2.20 23.11 -29.65
C GLN A 136 3.63 22.76 -30.02
N VAL A 137 3.83 22.46 -31.30
CA VAL A 137 5.13 22.46 -31.97
C VAL A 137 5.69 23.88 -31.94
N GLN A 138 6.70 24.14 -31.13
CA GLN A 138 7.51 25.37 -31.25
C GLN A 138 8.70 25.11 -32.18
N ASN A 139 8.53 25.45 -33.45
CA ASN A 139 9.63 25.67 -34.38
C ASN A 139 10.46 26.86 -33.89
N LYS A 140 11.65 26.62 -33.34
CA LYS A 140 12.73 27.62 -33.29
C LYS A 140 14.06 27.01 -33.72
N THR A 141 14.72 27.81 -34.53
CA THR A 141 15.85 27.57 -35.41
C THR A 141 17.14 27.15 -34.73
N ILE A 142 17.91 26.36 -35.49
CA ILE A 142 19.28 25.88 -35.31
C ILE A 142 20.19 26.89 -34.60
N SER A 143 20.77 26.47 -33.48
CA SER A 143 22.03 27.01 -32.95
C SER A 143 22.85 25.85 -32.41
N SER A 144 23.94 25.55 -33.11
CA SER A 144 24.91 24.51 -32.79
C SER A 144 25.71 24.91 -31.54
N PHE A 145 25.45 24.25 -30.40
CA PHE A 145 26.37 24.27 -29.27
C PHE A 145 26.92 22.87 -29.00
N LYS A 146 28.23 22.78 -29.12
CA LYS A 146 29.05 21.57 -29.14
C LYS A 146 28.94 20.82 -27.80
N ARG A 147 28.55 19.55 -27.86
CA ARG A 147 28.72 18.57 -26.78
C ARG A 147 30.22 18.37 -26.53
N ARG A 148 30.72 18.76 -25.36
CA ARG A 148 32.04 18.35 -24.86
C ARG A 148 31.85 17.67 -23.51
N HIS A 149 31.87 16.34 -23.53
CA HIS A 149 32.22 15.52 -22.36
C HIS A 149 33.71 15.18 -22.48
N PRO A 150 34.53 15.44 -21.45
CA PRO A 150 35.77 14.70 -21.31
C PRO A 150 36.00 14.26 -19.87
N TYR A 151 35.73 12.99 -19.58
CA TYR A 151 36.57 12.24 -18.64
C TYR A 151 36.78 10.85 -19.19
N HIS A 152 37.94 10.64 -19.82
CA HIS A 152 38.52 9.33 -20.02
C HIS A 152 39.92 9.32 -19.41
N LYS A 153 40.15 8.24 -18.66
CA LYS A 153 41.31 7.87 -17.86
C LYS A 153 42.42 7.36 -18.79
N LYS A 154 43.70 7.65 -18.49
CA LYS A 154 44.79 6.65 -18.42
C LYS A 154 46.17 7.27 -18.14
N ARG A 155 46.85 6.57 -17.21
CA ARG A 155 48.28 6.43 -16.90
C ARG A 155 49.04 7.66 -16.41
#